data_AF-A0A7L4NTF0-F1
#
_entry.id   AF-A0A7L4NTF0-F1
#
_cell.length_a   1.000
_cell.length_b   1.000
_cell.length_c   1.000
_cell.angle_alpha   90.00
_cell.angle_beta   90.00
_cell.angle_gamma   90.00
#
_symmetry.space_group_name_H-M   'P 1'
#
loop_
_entity.id
_entity.type
_entity.pdbx_description
1 polymer ?
#
loop_
_entity_poly.entity_id
_entity_poly.type
_entity_poly.pdbx_seq_one_letter_code
_entity_poly.pdbx_strand_id
1 'polypeptide(L)'
;PEAQTDPALFRASSPAVEQRLRGLALVRGGFVTPEEAAELLRELEPVLGRQRYQFDHWDGAISGYRETERGRWGEAGRAVLSRVA
;
A
#
# COMPACT_ATOMS: atom_id res chain seq x y z
N PRO A 1 -16.46 -9.97 7.60
CA PRO A 1 -16.82 -8.53 7.66
C PRO A 1 -16.76 -7.92 6.26
N GLU A 2 -17.91 -7.50 5.72
CA GLU A 2 -17.95 -6.78 4.45
C GLU A 2 -17.06 -5.54 4.55
N ALA A 3 -16.15 -5.39 3.59
CA ALA A 3 -15.30 -4.22 3.48
C ALA A 3 -16.19 -2.99 3.32
N GLN A 4 -16.35 -2.24 4.41
CA GLN A 4 -17.14 -1.03 4.41
C GLN A 4 -16.40 -0.03 3.52
N THR A 5 -16.91 0.15 2.31
CA THR A 5 -16.29 1.02 1.31
C THR A 5 -16.67 2.43 1.72
N ASP A 6 -15.77 3.13 2.41
CA ASP A 6 -15.98 4.53 2.72
C ASP A 6 -16.07 5.31 1.38
N PRO A 7 -17.23 5.92 1.05
CA PRO A 7 -17.40 6.65 -0.20
C PRO A 7 -16.46 7.85 -0.32
N ALA A 8 -15.80 8.30 0.76
CA ALA A 8 -14.75 9.30 0.69
C ALA A 8 -13.44 8.78 0.05
N LEU A 9 -13.19 7.46 0.10
CA LEU A 9 -11.93 6.85 -0.34
C LEU A 9 -11.91 6.46 -1.81
N PHE A 10 -13.04 6.57 -2.52
CA PHE A 10 -13.14 6.24 -3.94
C PHE A 10 -13.91 7.33 -4.68
N ARG A 11 -13.34 7.80 -5.79
CA ARG A 11 -14.00 8.73 -6.70
C ARG A 11 -13.77 8.30 -8.14
N ALA A 12 -14.78 8.52 -8.98
CA ALA A 12 -14.69 8.30 -10.42
C ALA A 12 -15.05 9.59 -11.16
N SER A 13 -14.58 9.70 -12.41
CA SER A 13 -14.93 10.83 -13.28
C SER A 13 -16.40 10.83 -13.71
N SER A 14 -17.09 9.69 -13.62
CA SER A 14 -18.51 9.56 -13.95
C SER A 14 -19.15 8.34 -13.25
N PRO A 15 -20.49 8.33 -13.10
CA PRO A 15 -21.20 7.17 -12.56
C PRO A 15 -20.99 5.88 -13.38
N ALA A 16 -20.81 6.00 -14.70
CA ALA A 16 -20.56 4.84 -15.56
C ALA A 16 -19.20 4.17 -15.27
N VAL A 17 -18.16 4.98 -14.99
CA VAL A 17 -16.83 4.47 -14.60
C VAL A 17 -16.90 3.84 -13.21
N GLU A 18 -17.58 4.48 -12.26
CA GLU A 18 -17.79 3.93 -10.92
C GLU A 18 -18.50 2.57 -10.97
N GLN A 19 -19.58 2.46 -11.74
CA GLN A 19 -20.31 1.21 -11.90
C GLN A 19 -19.43 0.12 -12.51
N ARG A 20 -18.61 0.46 -13.52
CA ARG A 20 -17.69 -0.49 -14.16
C ARG A 20 -16.59 -0.98 -13.22
N LEU A 21 -16.13 -0.13 -12.31
CA LEU A 21 -15.06 -0.44 -11.36
C LEU A 21 -15.57 -1.09 -10.07
N ARG A 22 -16.88 -1.13 -9.85
CA ARG A 22 -17.49 -1.75 -8.67
C ARG A 22 -17.03 -3.21 -8.55
N GLY A 23 -16.41 -3.55 -7.42
CA GLY A 23 -15.87 -4.88 -7.15
C GLY A 23 -14.50 -5.18 -7.78
N LEU A 24 -14.01 -4.33 -8.68
CA LEU A 24 -12.67 -4.43 -9.28
C LEU A 24 -11.66 -3.50 -8.60
N ALA A 25 -12.10 -2.30 -8.23
CA ALA A 25 -11.31 -1.34 -7.47
C ALA A 25 -11.92 -1.20 -6.07
N LEU A 26 -11.19 -1.67 -5.05
CA LEU A 26 -11.64 -1.68 -3.66
C LEU A 26 -10.60 -1.00 -2.78
N VAL A 27 -11.07 -0.13 -1.89
CA VAL A 27 -10.23 0.50 -0.86
C VAL A 27 -10.78 0.10 0.51
N ARG A 28 -9.90 -0.44 1.36
CA ARG A 28 -10.22 -0.80 2.75
C ARG A 28 -9.54 0.19 3.68
N GLY A 29 -10.28 1.21 4.12
CA GLY A 29 -9.81 2.14 5.14
C GLY A 29 -9.48 1.42 6.45
N GLY A 30 -8.40 1.84 7.12
CA GLY A 30 -7.99 1.27 8.41
C GLY A 30 -7.60 -0.22 8.36
N PHE A 31 -7.26 -0.75 7.19
CA PHE A 31 -6.82 -2.15 7.07
C PHE A 31 -5.56 -2.46 7.90
N VAL A 32 -4.65 -1.49 7.99
CA VAL A 32 -3.47 -1.54 8.86
C VAL A 32 -3.70 -0.57 10.02
N THR A 33 -3.53 -1.04 11.25
CA THR A 33 -3.61 -0.15 12.42
C THR A 33 -2.34 0.71 12.55
N PRO A 34 -2.36 1.81 13.31
CA PRO A 34 -1.15 2.61 13.56
C PRO A 34 0.01 1.80 14.15
N GLU A 35 -0.30 0.84 15.03
CA GLU A 35 0.68 -0.03 15.66
C GLU A 35 1.30 -0.99 14.62
N GLU A 36 0.46 -1.62 13.80
CA GLU A 36 0.93 -2.48 12.71
C GLU A 36 1.79 -1.71 11.69
N ALA A 37 1.41 -0.47 11.38
CA ALA A 37 2.19 0.40 10.50
C ALA A 37 3.56 0.74 11.11
N ALA A 38 3.62 1.01 12.42
CA ALA A 38 4.88 1.26 13.12
C ALA A 38 5.80 0.03 13.13
N GLU A 39 5.24 -1.17 13.31
CA GLU A 39 5.98 -2.43 13.22
C GLU A 39 6.58 -2.64 11.82
N LEU A 40 5.77 -2.46 10.76
CA LEU A 40 6.22 -2.57 9.37
C LEU A 40 7.35 -1.57 9.06
N LEU A 41 7.19 -0.31 9.49
CA LEU A 41 8.23 0.71 9.32
C LEU A 41 9.52 0.30 10.01
N ARG A 42 9.47 -0.22 11.24
CA ARG A 42 10.67 -0.66 11.96
C ARG A 42 11.41 -1.79 11.24
N GLU A 43 10.69 -2.69 10.57
CA GLU A 43 11.29 -3.76 9.77
C GLU A 43 11.96 -3.25 8.47
N LEU A 44 11.42 -2.18 7.87
CA LEU A 44 11.85 -1.63 6.58
C LEU A 44 12.95 -0.57 6.72
N GLU A 45 12.90 0.24 7.77
CA GLU A 45 13.78 1.40 7.98
C GLU A 45 15.28 1.07 7.88
N PRO A 46 15.80 -0.06 8.43
CA PRO A 46 17.23 -0.36 8.34
C PRO A 46 17.75 -0.54 6.91
N VAL A 47 16.88 -0.93 5.98
CA VAL A 47 17.22 -1.10 4.56
C VAL A 47 16.95 0.19 3.80
N LEU A 48 15.73 0.73 3.88
CA LEU A 48 15.33 1.93 3.14
C LEU A 48 16.11 3.18 3.59
N GLY A 49 16.41 3.30 4.88
CA GLY A 49 17.17 4.42 5.46
C GLY A 49 18.58 4.57 4.88
N ARG A 50 19.19 3.48 4.39
CA ARG A 50 20.55 3.48 3.82
C ARG A 50 20.58 3.75 2.32
N GLN A 51 19.44 3.68 1.64
CA GLN A 51 19.37 3.88 0.20
C GLN A 51 19.31 5.37 -0.13
N ARG A 52 19.87 5.72 -1.30
CA ARG A 52 19.73 7.05 -1.87
C ARG A 52 18.40 7.13 -2.61
N TYR A 53 17.76 8.30 -2.57
CA TYR A 53 16.61 8.56 -3.41
C TYR A 53 16.97 8.43 -4.90
N GLN A 54 16.08 7.79 -5.65
CA GLN A 54 16.16 7.64 -7.09
C GLN A 54 15.22 8.65 -7.76
N PHE A 55 15.70 9.27 -8.84
CA PHE A 55 14.98 10.33 -9.55
C PHE A 55 14.78 10.05 -11.03
N ASP A 56 15.65 9.25 -11.64
CA ASP A 56 15.62 8.94 -13.06
C ASP A 56 14.97 7.57 -13.29
N HIS A 57 13.83 7.56 -14.01
CA HIS A 57 13.18 6.37 -14.55
C HIS A 57 13.06 6.49 -16.07
N TRP A 58 13.22 5.38 -16.77
CA TRP A 58 13.20 5.34 -18.24
C TRP A 58 11.86 5.83 -18.84
N ASP A 59 10.76 5.73 -18.09
CA ASP A 59 9.42 6.21 -18.44
C ASP A 59 8.90 7.35 -17.54
N GLY A 60 9.65 7.69 -16.48
CA GLY A 60 9.26 8.70 -15.50
C GLY A 60 8.04 8.34 -14.64
N ALA A 61 7.65 7.06 -14.55
CA ALA A 61 6.45 6.64 -13.81
C ALA A 61 6.59 6.84 -12.27
N ILE A 62 7.81 6.70 -11.74
CA ILE A 62 8.13 6.89 -10.32
C ILE A 62 9.34 7.80 -10.20
N SER A 63 9.30 8.79 -9.30
CA SER A 63 10.43 9.69 -9.03
C SER A 63 10.45 10.10 -7.56
N GLY A 64 11.64 10.39 -7.03
CA GLY A 64 11.82 10.81 -5.64
C GLY A 64 11.56 9.69 -4.63
N TYR A 65 11.98 8.48 -4.93
CA TYR A 65 11.58 7.29 -4.16
C TYR A 65 12.79 6.43 -3.71
N ARG A 66 12.53 5.51 -2.78
CA ARG A 66 13.44 4.45 -2.31
C ARG A 66 12.63 3.15 -2.29
N GLU A 67 13.22 2.03 -2.68
CA GLU A 67 12.49 0.76 -2.83
C GLU A 67 13.31 -0.43 -2.36
N THR A 68 12.63 -1.50 -1.95
CA THR A 68 13.28 -2.78 -1.67
C THR A 68 12.34 -3.91 -2.02
N GLU A 69 12.87 -4.92 -2.69
CA GLU A 69 12.20 -6.22 -2.81
C GLU A 69 12.51 -7.06 -1.56
N ARG A 70 11.48 -7.59 -0.89
CA ARG A 70 11.65 -8.28 0.39
C ARG A 70 10.82 -9.56 0.47
N GLY A 71 11.50 -10.70 0.41
CA GLY A 71 10.89 -12.02 0.58
C GLY A 71 10.82 -12.52 2.03
N ARG A 72 11.55 -11.90 2.97
CA ARG A 72 11.62 -12.34 4.38
C ARG A 72 11.07 -11.26 5.30
N TRP A 73 9.99 -11.57 6.00
CA TRP A 73 9.33 -10.67 6.95
C TRP A 73 9.44 -11.20 8.37
N GLY A 74 9.44 -10.32 9.36
CA GLY A 74 9.26 -10.66 10.78
C GLY A 74 7.85 -11.15 11.06
N GLU A 75 7.58 -11.48 12.33
CA GLU A 75 6.26 -11.98 12.72
C GLU A 75 5.15 -10.96 12.48
N ALA A 76 5.37 -9.70 12.88
CA ALA A 76 4.41 -8.61 12.67
C ALA A 76 4.13 -8.38 11.18
N GLY A 77 5.17 -8.27 10.35
CA GLY A 77 5.00 -8.12 8.91
C GLY A 77 4.25 -9.30 8.26
N ARG A 78 4.57 -10.54 8.64
CA ARG A 78 3.86 -11.74 8.14
C ARG A 78 2.39 -11.74 8.56
N ALA A 79 2.08 -11.34 9.78
CA ALA A 79 0.70 -11.27 10.26
C ALA A 79 -0.13 -10.29 9.42
N VAL A 80 0.39 -9.10 9.12
CA VAL A 80 -0.29 -8.15 8.24
C VAL A 80 -0.46 -8.72 6.83
N LEU A 81 0.62 -9.23 6.23
CA LEU A 81 0.62 -9.76 4.86
C LEU A 81 -0.33 -10.95 4.67
N SER A 82 -0.50 -11.79 5.69
CA SER A 82 -1.44 -12.92 5.63
C SER A 82 -2.90 -12.51 5.45
N ARG A 83 -3.26 -11.25 5.77
CA ARG A 83 -4.62 -10.70 5.60
C ARG A 83 -4.83 -10.03 4.24
N VAL A 84 -3.76 -9.84 3.45
CA VAL A 84 -3.82 -9.21 2.12
C VAL A 84 -4.30 -10.20 1.06
N ALA A 85 -4.07 -11.51 1.29
CA ALA A 85 -4.45 -12.61 0.41
C ALA A 85 -5.96 -12.82 0.29
#